data_AF-A0A9E3I6Q1-F1
#
_entry.id   AF-A0A9E3I6Q1-F1
#
_cell.length_a   1.000
_cell.length_b   1.000
_cell.length_c   1.000
_cell.angle_alpha   90.00
_cell.angle_beta   90.00
_cell.angle_gamma   90.00
#
_symmetry.space_group_name_H-M   'P 1'
#
loop_
_entity.id
_entity.type
_entity.pdbx_description
1 polymer ?
#
loop_
_entity_poly.entity_id
_entity_poly.type
_entity_poly.pdbx_seq_one_letter_code
_entity_poly.pdbx_strand_id
1 'polypeptide(L)'
;MVKSSRQKLIIVSLLFYWLTLFVLTHIPIPQMVRKAGVSDKNLHFIAYLILVFLLWFAVGPDRKVNWRRAAAWWVLLVTVCYGGIDELLQGVVVGRSCDIMDFFADLAGVTTGLILFSFLTFWPAFLVVTGITIFALTNLTRTSLADLLPPAINVTFFLFAYGFFAVLWIQNVRLSLPLKTQKIKWLIAVSALPTGFLVAVKLFSIISGRDFRLQDVIIAAVGIAAVIITVYIVGLFRFRRTRVSADA
;
A
#
# COMPACT_ATOMS: atom_id res chain seq x y z
N MET A 1 -1.51 -24.47 17.47
CA MET A 1 -0.87 -24.22 16.15
C MET A 1 -0.02 -22.95 16.27
N VAL A 2 1.29 -23.03 16.16
CA VAL A 2 2.19 -21.88 16.37
C VAL A 2 2.10 -20.94 15.16
N LYS A 3 1.77 -19.66 15.38
CA LYS A 3 1.70 -18.65 14.31
C LYS A 3 3.10 -18.37 13.74
N SER A 4 3.22 -18.26 12.42
CA SER A 4 4.49 -17.90 11.78
C SER A 4 4.92 -16.47 12.14
N SER A 5 6.23 -16.17 12.12
CA SER A 5 6.73 -14.81 12.43
C SER A 5 6.10 -13.74 11.53
N ARG A 6 5.85 -14.07 10.26
CA ARG A 6 5.15 -13.17 9.32
C ARG A 6 3.71 -12.91 9.77
N GLN A 7 2.97 -13.96 10.14
CA GLN A 7 1.59 -13.81 10.62
C GLN A 7 1.53 -12.98 11.91
N LYS A 8 2.49 -13.15 12.82
CA LYS A 8 2.61 -12.31 14.03
C LYS A 8 2.81 -10.84 13.66
N LEU A 9 3.71 -10.54 12.72
CA LEU A 9 3.93 -9.19 12.24
C LEU A 9 2.66 -8.58 11.63
N ILE A 10 1.95 -9.32 10.77
CA ILE A 10 0.69 -8.87 10.17
C ILE A 10 -0.36 -8.58 11.25
N ILE A 11 -0.48 -9.41 12.28
CA ILE A 11 -1.42 -9.19 13.39
C ILE A 11 -1.05 -7.93 14.16
N VAL A 12 0.23 -7.71 14.47
CA VAL A 12 0.68 -6.48 15.15
C VAL A 12 0.38 -5.26 14.28
N SER A 13 0.68 -5.32 12.99
CA SER A 13 0.33 -4.25 12.04
C SER A 13 -1.17 -4.01 11.95
N LEU A 14 -2.00 -5.07 11.95
CA LEU A 14 -3.45 -4.98 11.96
C LEU A 14 -3.94 -4.26 13.22
N LEU A 15 -3.50 -4.67 14.41
CA LEU A 15 -3.94 -4.05 15.66
C LEU A 15 -3.56 -2.58 15.73
N PHE A 16 -2.33 -2.25 15.35
CA PHE A 16 -1.87 -0.86 15.31
C PHE A 16 -2.63 -0.02 14.28
N TYR A 17 -2.84 -0.57 13.07
CA TYR A 17 -3.58 0.10 12.01
C TYR A 17 -5.04 0.32 12.38
N TRP A 18 -5.70 -0.69 12.94
CA TRP A 18 -7.10 -0.61 13.33
C TRP A 18 -7.29 0.42 14.45
N LEU A 19 -6.41 0.45 15.45
CA LEU A 19 -6.43 1.49 16.48
C LEU A 19 -6.22 2.89 15.89
N THR A 20 -5.26 3.02 14.97
CA THR A 20 -5.00 4.30 14.28
C THR A 20 -6.21 4.75 13.46
N LEU A 21 -6.84 3.83 12.73
CA LEU A 21 -8.04 4.09 11.94
C LEU A 21 -9.16 4.61 12.84
N PHE A 22 -9.46 3.89 13.92
CA PHE A 22 -10.47 4.29 14.90
C PHE A 22 -10.19 5.70 15.45
N VAL A 23 -8.95 6.00 15.85
CA VAL A 23 -8.62 7.35 16.34
C VAL A 23 -8.80 8.41 15.24
N LEU A 24 -8.38 8.13 14.00
CA LEU A 24 -8.48 9.08 12.89
C LEU A 24 -9.91 9.36 12.46
N THR A 25 -10.80 8.37 12.52
CA THR A 25 -12.23 8.56 12.23
C THR A 25 -12.93 9.35 13.34
N HIS A 26 -12.47 9.23 14.58
CA HIS A 26 -13.09 9.86 15.75
C HIS A 26 -12.46 11.22 16.17
N ILE A 27 -11.61 11.81 15.33
CA ILE A 27 -11.18 13.20 15.48
C ILE A 27 -11.81 14.09 14.40
N PRO A 28 -12.00 15.40 14.68
CA PRO A 28 -12.42 16.34 13.66
C PRO A 28 -11.46 16.34 12.47
N ILE A 29 -11.99 16.47 11.26
CA ILE A 29 -11.17 16.47 10.03
C ILE A 29 -10.05 17.52 10.18
N PRO A 30 -8.76 17.14 10.08
CA PRO A 30 -7.67 18.09 10.18
C PRO A 30 -7.74 19.15 9.08
N GLN A 31 -7.35 20.40 9.39
CA GLN A 31 -7.33 21.50 8.41
C GLN A 31 -6.52 21.16 7.16
N MET A 32 -5.43 20.40 7.31
CA MET A 32 -4.57 19.98 6.20
C MET A 32 -5.30 19.08 5.21
N VAL A 33 -6.13 18.15 5.70
CA VAL A 33 -6.95 17.25 4.86
C VAL A 33 -8.00 18.06 4.11
N ARG A 34 -8.63 19.04 4.78
CA ARG A 34 -9.57 19.97 4.12
C ARG A 34 -8.90 20.76 3.00
N LYS A 35 -7.70 21.32 3.25
CA LYS A 35 -6.91 22.05 2.24
C LYS A 35 -6.42 21.16 1.10
N ALA A 36 -6.24 19.86 1.35
CA ALA A 36 -5.91 18.89 0.31
C ALA A 36 -7.07 18.62 -0.66
N GLY A 37 -8.31 18.96 -0.28
CA GLY A 37 -9.48 18.76 -1.12
C GLY A 37 -9.75 17.30 -1.46
N VAL A 38 -9.28 16.37 -0.63
CA VAL A 38 -9.52 14.93 -0.80
C VAL A 38 -10.97 14.64 -0.42
N SER A 39 -11.65 13.84 -1.24
CA SER A 39 -12.98 13.34 -0.89
C SER A 39 -12.87 12.36 0.29
N ASP A 40 -13.68 12.58 1.33
CA ASP A 40 -13.74 11.70 2.49
C ASP A 40 -14.01 10.25 2.08
N LYS A 41 -14.91 10.04 1.12
CA LYS A 41 -15.25 8.74 0.51
C LYS A 41 -14.03 8.00 -0.06
N ASN A 42 -13.08 8.73 -0.65
CA ASN A 42 -11.85 8.10 -1.15
C ASN A 42 -10.96 7.65 0.01
N LEU A 43 -10.87 8.43 1.10
CA LEU A 43 -10.12 8.05 2.29
C LEU A 43 -10.73 6.81 2.96
N HIS A 44 -12.05 6.79 3.11
CA HIS A 44 -12.84 5.66 3.60
C HIS A 44 -12.58 4.39 2.77
N PHE A 45 -12.74 4.47 1.45
CA PHE A 45 -12.45 3.37 0.55
C PHE A 45 -11.03 2.79 0.71
N ILE A 46 -10.00 3.64 0.73
CA ILE A 46 -8.60 3.20 0.84
C ILE A 46 -8.33 2.64 2.25
N ALA A 47 -8.87 3.27 3.28
CA ALA A 47 -8.67 2.85 4.66
C ALA A 47 -9.24 1.44 4.89
N TYR A 48 -10.45 1.20 4.43
CA TYR A 48 -11.09 -0.11 4.54
C TYR A 48 -10.49 -1.16 3.60
N LEU A 49 -9.94 -0.75 2.45
CA LEU A 49 -9.13 -1.64 1.59
C LEU A 49 -7.87 -2.13 2.30
N ILE A 50 -7.17 -1.26 3.03
CA ILE A 50 -5.98 -1.63 3.82
C ILE A 50 -6.38 -2.47 5.04
N LEU A 51 -7.49 -2.10 5.71
CA LEU A 51 -8.01 -2.86 6.85
C LEU A 51 -8.32 -4.30 6.45
N VAL A 52 -9.08 -4.50 5.37
CA VAL A 52 -9.44 -5.84 4.90
C VAL A 52 -8.23 -6.62 4.40
N PHE A 53 -7.23 -5.96 3.82
CA PHE A 53 -5.94 -6.57 3.46
C PHE A 53 -5.25 -7.17 4.70
N LEU A 54 -5.07 -6.36 5.75
CA LEU A 54 -4.42 -6.80 6.97
C LEU A 54 -5.23 -7.90 7.67
N LEU A 55 -6.55 -7.75 7.73
CA LEU A 55 -7.45 -8.70 8.38
C LEU A 55 -7.46 -10.06 7.66
N TRP A 56 -7.61 -10.07 6.33
CA TRP A 56 -7.63 -11.30 5.54
C TRP A 56 -6.32 -12.09 5.72
N PHE A 57 -5.18 -11.44 5.58
CA PHE A 57 -3.88 -12.10 5.69
C PHE A 57 -3.44 -12.37 7.14
N ALA A 58 -4.07 -11.75 8.15
CA ALA A 58 -3.95 -12.17 9.54
C ALA A 58 -4.63 -13.52 9.79
N VAL A 59 -5.80 -13.74 9.17
CA VAL A 59 -6.58 -14.99 9.28
C VAL A 59 -5.99 -16.10 8.40
N GLY A 60 -5.62 -15.78 7.16
CA GLY A 60 -5.12 -16.72 6.15
C GLY A 60 -3.85 -16.24 5.46
N PRO A 61 -2.68 -16.22 6.13
CA PRO A 61 -1.46 -15.57 5.64
C PRO A 61 -0.89 -16.12 4.34
N ASP A 62 -1.26 -17.35 3.95
CA ASP A 62 -0.81 -18.02 2.73
C ASP A 62 -1.97 -18.39 1.79
N ARG A 63 -3.18 -17.88 2.05
CA ARG A 63 -4.39 -18.30 1.35
C ARG A 63 -4.99 -17.15 0.55
N LYS A 64 -5.40 -17.46 -0.68
CA LYS A 64 -6.32 -16.61 -1.44
C LYS A 64 -7.71 -16.67 -0.83
N VAL A 65 -8.49 -15.61 -1.03
CA VAL A 65 -9.92 -15.60 -0.68
C VAL A 65 -10.62 -16.73 -1.44
N ASN A 66 -11.41 -17.50 -0.69
CA ASN A 66 -12.26 -18.54 -1.24
C ASN A 66 -13.67 -18.35 -0.69
N TRP A 67 -14.56 -17.86 -1.54
CA TRP A 67 -15.97 -17.56 -1.21
C TRP A 67 -16.79 -18.79 -0.79
N ARG A 68 -16.29 -20.01 -1.03
CA ARG A 68 -16.92 -21.24 -0.52
C ARG A 68 -16.61 -21.50 0.95
N ARG A 69 -15.68 -20.76 1.55
CA ARG A 69 -15.28 -20.94 2.96
C ARG A 69 -15.87 -19.84 3.83
N ALA A 70 -16.30 -20.22 5.03
CA ALA A 70 -16.86 -19.29 6.01
C ALA A 70 -15.92 -18.12 6.37
N ALA A 71 -14.59 -18.31 6.29
CA ALA A 71 -13.62 -17.27 6.60
C ALA A 71 -13.81 -15.98 5.78
N ALA A 72 -14.14 -16.08 4.48
CA ALA A 72 -14.38 -14.91 3.64
C ALA A 72 -15.61 -14.11 4.11
N TRP A 73 -16.69 -14.83 4.42
CA TRP A 73 -17.94 -14.25 4.92
C TRP A 73 -17.78 -13.68 6.33
N TRP A 74 -17.01 -14.31 7.21
CA TRP A 74 -16.71 -13.77 8.53
C TRP A 74 -15.88 -12.49 8.46
N VAL A 75 -14.86 -12.44 7.59
CA VAL A 75 -14.07 -11.22 7.38
C VAL A 75 -14.97 -10.10 6.86
N LEU A 76 -15.78 -10.37 5.83
CA LEU A 76 -16.75 -9.41 5.30
C LEU A 76 -17.71 -8.90 6.39
N LEU A 77 -18.36 -9.82 7.11
CA LEU A 77 -19.31 -9.49 8.17
C LEU A 77 -18.66 -8.62 9.26
N VAL A 78 -17.48 -9.00 9.76
CA VAL A 78 -16.77 -8.23 10.79
C VAL A 78 -16.45 -6.82 10.29
N THR A 79 -15.94 -6.68 9.07
CA THR A 79 -15.62 -5.35 8.52
C THR A 79 -16.84 -4.49 8.24
N VAL A 80 -17.95 -5.09 7.79
CA VAL A 80 -19.20 -4.36 7.53
C VAL A 80 -19.86 -3.92 8.82
N CYS A 81 -19.94 -4.80 9.82
CA CYS A 81 -20.42 -4.43 11.15
C CYS A 81 -19.53 -3.35 11.78
N TYR A 82 -18.21 -3.48 11.66
CA TYR A 82 -17.28 -2.46 12.15
C TYR A 82 -17.52 -1.11 11.47
N GLY A 83 -17.64 -1.06 10.14
CA GLY A 83 -17.88 0.20 9.42
C GLY A 83 -19.21 0.86 9.77
N GLY A 84 -20.28 0.08 9.93
CA GLY A 84 -21.56 0.61 10.39
C GLY A 84 -21.48 1.17 11.82
N ILE A 85 -20.77 0.50 12.72
CA ILE A 85 -20.54 0.99 14.08
C ILE A 85 -19.65 2.24 14.08
N ASP A 86 -18.60 2.25 13.27
CA ASP A 86 -17.68 3.39 13.15
C ASP A 86 -18.42 4.65 12.71
N GLU A 87 -19.25 4.58 11.67
CA GLU A 87 -20.07 5.71 11.21
C GLU A 87 -21.08 6.21 12.25
N LEU A 88 -21.74 5.29 12.95
CA LEU A 88 -22.66 5.66 14.03
C LEU A 88 -21.93 6.38 15.18
N LEU A 89 -20.74 5.91 15.55
CA LEU A 89 -19.93 6.53 16.59
C LEU A 89 -19.32 7.87 16.14
N GLN A 90 -18.94 8.01 14.88
CA GLN A 90 -18.51 9.28 14.31
C GLN A 90 -19.59 10.35 14.42
N GLY A 91 -20.88 9.98 14.31
CA GLY A 91 -22.01 10.90 14.51
C GLY A 91 -22.09 11.54 15.90
N VAL A 92 -21.40 10.98 16.90
CA VAL A 92 -21.31 11.55 18.27
C VAL A 92 -20.17 12.56 18.38
N VAL A 93 -19.20 12.54 17.45
CA VAL A 93 -18.03 13.42 17.48
C VAL A 93 -18.36 14.80 16.91
N VAL A 94 -18.14 15.84 17.71
CA VAL A 94 -18.38 17.23 17.29
C VAL A 94 -17.52 17.57 16.07
N GLY A 95 -18.16 18.02 14.99
CA GLY A 95 -17.47 18.36 13.74
C GLY A 95 -17.31 17.19 12.76
N ARG A 96 -17.93 16.04 13.05
CA ARG A 96 -18.17 14.94 12.12
C ARG A 96 -19.68 14.76 11.92
N SER A 97 -20.04 14.06 10.85
CA SER A 97 -21.42 13.69 10.53
C SER A 97 -21.44 12.23 10.15
N CYS A 98 -22.42 11.48 10.65
CA CYS A 98 -22.71 10.14 10.16
C CYS A 98 -23.18 10.26 8.70
N ASP A 99 -22.44 9.67 7.75
CA ASP A 99 -22.78 9.71 6.32
C ASP A 99 -22.87 8.29 5.77
N ILE A 100 -24.08 7.91 5.32
CA ILE A 100 -24.31 6.60 4.71
C ILE A 100 -23.44 6.37 3.46
N MET A 101 -23.03 7.44 2.76
CA MET A 101 -22.13 7.32 1.62
C MET A 101 -20.71 6.93 2.04
N ASP A 102 -20.28 7.28 3.25
CA ASP A 102 -18.97 6.89 3.77
C ASP A 102 -18.99 5.40 4.17
N PHE A 103 -20.09 4.91 4.74
CA PHE A 103 -20.34 3.47 4.91
C PHE A 103 -20.30 2.70 3.57
N PHE A 104 -20.89 3.23 2.50
CA PHE A 104 -20.82 2.59 1.18
C PHE A 104 -19.40 2.61 0.61
N ALA A 105 -18.62 3.67 0.88
CA ALA A 105 -17.22 3.72 0.50
C ALA A 105 -16.38 2.66 1.25
N ASP A 106 -16.64 2.48 2.55
CA ASP A 106 -16.04 1.42 3.36
C ASP A 106 -16.34 0.04 2.78
N LEU A 107 -17.63 -0.24 2.53
CA LEU A 107 -18.09 -1.49 1.92
C LEU A 107 -17.45 -1.74 0.55
N ALA A 108 -17.33 -0.69 -0.28
CA ALA A 108 -16.66 -0.79 -1.58
C ALA A 108 -15.18 -1.12 -1.43
N GLY A 109 -14.47 -0.52 -0.45
CA GLY A 109 -13.07 -0.83 -0.14
C GLY A 109 -12.87 -2.28 0.30
N VAL A 110 -13.70 -2.74 1.25
CA VAL A 110 -13.71 -4.12 1.74
C VAL A 110 -13.95 -5.11 0.60
N THR A 111 -15.02 -4.88 -0.17
CA THR A 111 -15.43 -5.79 -1.24
C THR A 111 -14.38 -5.86 -2.35
N THR A 112 -13.83 -4.71 -2.74
CA THR A 112 -12.74 -4.64 -3.72
C THR A 112 -11.52 -5.43 -3.24
N GLY A 113 -11.14 -5.27 -1.96
CA GLY A 113 -10.04 -6.03 -1.36
C GLY A 113 -10.27 -7.53 -1.43
N LEU A 114 -11.42 -8.02 -0.97
CA LEU A 114 -11.72 -9.46 -0.98
C LEU A 114 -11.76 -10.04 -2.40
N ILE A 115 -12.28 -9.30 -3.38
CA ILE A 115 -12.25 -9.70 -4.79
C ILE A 115 -10.79 -9.78 -5.28
N LEU A 116 -9.97 -8.76 -5.06
CA LEU A 116 -8.55 -8.76 -5.43
C LEU A 116 -7.80 -9.95 -4.82
N PHE A 117 -8.03 -10.23 -3.53
CA PHE A 117 -7.35 -11.31 -2.81
C PHE A 117 -7.89 -12.70 -3.17
N SER A 118 -8.97 -12.79 -3.96
CA SER A 118 -9.41 -14.05 -4.57
C SER A 118 -8.44 -14.50 -5.65
N PHE A 119 -7.77 -13.55 -6.32
CA PHE A 119 -6.80 -13.83 -7.38
C PHE A 119 -5.36 -13.75 -6.91
N LEU A 120 -5.07 -12.94 -5.89
CA LEU A 120 -3.73 -12.62 -5.42
C LEU A 120 -3.41 -13.30 -4.08
N THR A 121 -2.18 -13.83 -3.96
CA THR A 121 -1.61 -14.22 -2.67
C THR A 121 -1.02 -12.99 -1.97
N PHE A 122 -0.47 -13.14 -0.76
CA PHE A 122 0.00 -12.04 0.08
C PHE A 122 0.93 -11.04 -0.64
N TRP A 123 1.99 -11.51 -1.31
CA TRP A 123 2.99 -10.60 -1.90
C TRP A 123 2.47 -9.78 -3.10
N PRO A 124 1.74 -10.38 -4.07
CA PRO A 124 1.11 -9.60 -5.13
C PRO A 124 0.02 -8.66 -4.58
N ALA A 125 -0.78 -9.13 -3.62
CA ALA A 125 -1.81 -8.31 -2.99
C ALA A 125 -1.20 -7.09 -2.29
N PHE A 126 -0.10 -7.28 -1.55
CA PHE A 126 0.57 -6.21 -0.84
C PHE A 126 1.14 -5.15 -1.80
N LEU A 127 1.72 -5.61 -2.92
CA LEU A 127 2.19 -4.73 -3.98
C LEU A 127 1.04 -3.90 -4.57
N VAL A 128 -0.09 -4.52 -4.89
CA VAL A 128 -1.25 -3.84 -5.47
C VAL A 128 -1.87 -2.85 -4.50
N VAL A 129 -2.11 -3.23 -3.24
CA VAL A 129 -2.66 -2.33 -2.21
C VAL A 129 -1.74 -1.13 -1.96
N THR A 130 -0.41 -1.37 -1.95
CA THR A 130 0.59 -0.28 -1.84
C THR A 130 0.51 0.64 -3.06
N GLY A 131 0.42 0.09 -4.28
CA GLY A 131 0.27 0.87 -5.51
C GLY A 131 -0.99 1.72 -5.52
N ILE A 132 -2.14 1.15 -5.14
CA ILE A 132 -3.42 1.89 -5.02
C ILE A 132 -3.26 3.04 -4.03
N THR A 133 -2.66 2.78 -2.87
CA THR A 133 -2.43 3.81 -1.84
C THR A 133 -1.54 4.94 -2.35
N ILE A 134 -0.41 4.63 -3.02
CA ILE A 134 0.49 5.63 -3.59
C ILE A 134 -0.22 6.45 -4.66
N PHE A 135 -0.92 5.78 -5.58
CA PHE A 135 -1.69 6.44 -6.64
C PHE A 135 -2.72 7.38 -6.05
N ALA A 136 -3.47 6.91 -5.06
CA ALA A 136 -4.52 7.68 -4.42
C ALA A 136 -3.98 8.92 -3.70
N LEU A 137 -2.94 8.76 -2.87
CA LEU A 137 -2.30 9.87 -2.17
C LEU A 137 -1.67 10.89 -3.12
N THR A 138 -1.26 10.47 -4.32
CA THR A 138 -0.66 11.36 -5.32
C THR A 138 -1.71 12.10 -6.15
N ASN A 139 -2.86 11.47 -6.47
CA ASN A 139 -3.80 11.97 -7.48
C ASN A 139 -5.17 12.40 -6.95
N LEU A 140 -5.59 11.89 -5.78
CA LEU A 140 -6.90 12.22 -5.22
C LEU A 140 -6.87 13.49 -4.38
N THR A 141 -5.68 14.00 -4.03
CA THR A 141 -5.49 15.34 -3.49
C THR A 141 -5.64 16.35 -4.63
N ARG A 142 -6.48 17.38 -4.43
CA ARG A 142 -6.61 18.49 -5.38
C ARG A 142 -5.39 19.40 -5.35
N THR A 143 -4.78 19.53 -4.18
CA THR A 143 -3.59 20.34 -3.92
C THR A 143 -2.38 19.42 -3.81
N SER A 144 -1.22 19.85 -4.30
CA SER A 144 0.03 19.11 -4.13
C SER A 144 0.34 18.88 -2.65
N LEU A 145 0.74 17.66 -2.28
CA LEU A 145 1.23 17.37 -0.92
C LEU A 145 2.37 18.31 -0.51
N ALA A 146 3.21 18.68 -1.46
CA ALA A 146 4.33 19.60 -1.28
C ALA A 146 3.95 21.04 -0.91
N ASP A 147 2.71 21.45 -1.19
CA ASP A 147 2.22 22.79 -0.84
C ASP A 147 1.51 22.79 0.52
N LEU A 148 1.15 21.61 1.02
CA LEU A 148 0.49 21.41 2.31
C LEU A 148 1.43 21.00 3.42
N LEU A 149 2.53 20.32 3.06
CA LEU A 149 3.47 19.72 3.99
C LEU A 149 4.85 20.37 3.89
N PRO A 150 5.61 20.42 4.99
CA PRO A 150 7.02 20.78 4.96
C PRO A 150 7.77 19.99 3.87
N PRO A 151 8.73 20.60 3.15
CA PRO A 151 9.45 19.95 2.06
C PRO A 151 10.05 18.60 2.44
N ALA A 152 10.55 18.48 3.67
CA ALA A 152 11.11 17.24 4.20
C ALA A 152 10.11 16.07 4.22
N ILE A 153 8.83 16.32 4.52
CA ILE A 153 7.79 15.27 4.56
C ILE A 153 7.46 14.81 3.15
N ASN A 154 7.34 15.74 2.19
CA ASN A 154 7.10 15.39 0.79
C ASN A 154 8.24 14.54 0.20
N VAL A 155 9.49 14.96 0.44
CA VAL A 155 10.69 14.20 0.02
C VAL A 155 10.68 12.81 0.64
N THR A 156 10.42 12.71 1.94
CA THR A 156 10.33 11.44 2.67
C THR A 156 9.26 10.54 2.07
N PHE A 157 8.06 11.06 1.82
CA PHE A 157 6.97 10.30 1.23
C PHE A 157 7.36 9.69 -0.12
N PHE A 158 7.80 10.50 -1.08
CA PHE A 158 8.12 9.99 -2.43
C PHE A 158 9.31 9.02 -2.42
N LEU A 159 10.35 9.31 -1.64
CA LEU A 159 11.54 8.47 -1.55
C LEU A 159 11.20 7.08 -0.99
N PHE A 160 10.53 7.04 0.17
CA PHE A 160 10.24 5.79 0.85
C PHE A 160 9.08 5.03 0.22
N ALA A 161 8.04 5.71 -0.28
CA ALA A 161 6.91 5.03 -0.90
C ALA A 161 7.33 4.28 -2.17
N TYR A 162 8.06 4.93 -3.08
CA TYR A 162 8.52 4.29 -4.30
C TYR A 162 9.67 3.30 -4.07
N GLY A 163 10.55 3.57 -3.09
CA GLY A 163 11.54 2.58 -2.64
C GLY A 163 10.87 1.32 -2.08
N PHE A 164 9.89 1.46 -1.20
CA PHE A 164 9.13 0.34 -0.64
C PHE A 164 8.37 -0.43 -1.72
N PHE A 165 7.73 0.27 -2.66
CA PHE A 165 7.08 -0.33 -3.81
C PHE A 165 8.08 -1.16 -4.66
N ALA A 166 9.29 -0.64 -4.88
CA ALA A 166 10.35 -1.36 -5.56
C ALA A 166 10.80 -2.62 -4.80
N VAL A 167 10.92 -2.56 -3.46
CA VAL A 167 11.22 -3.74 -2.62
C VAL A 167 10.14 -4.82 -2.80
N LEU A 168 8.86 -4.43 -2.73
CA LEU A 168 7.74 -5.37 -2.92
C LEU A 168 7.75 -5.98 -4.32
N TRP A 169 8.06 -5.19 -5.35
CA TRP A 169 8.17 -5.71 -6.71
C TRP A 169 9.32 -6.71 -6.85
N ILE A 170 10.52 -6.37 -6.36
CA ILE A 170 11.68 -7.27 -6.37
C ILE A 170 11.35 -8.58 -5.64
N GLN A 171 10.64 -8.52 -4.52
CA GLN A 171 10.21 -9.72 -3.79
C GLN A 171 9.27 -10.58 -4.64
N ASN A 172 8.32 -9.99 -5.34
CA ASN A 172 7.42 -10.71 -6.26
C ASN A 172 8.18 -11.33 -7.45
N VAL A 173 9.13 -10.59 -8.05
CA VAL A 173 10.01 -11.10 -9.11
C VAL A 173 10.81 -12.30 -8.62
N ARG A 174 11.40 -12.24 -7.42
CA ARG A 174 12.17 -13.36 -6.83
C ARG A 174 11.33 -14.62 -6.61
N LEU A 175 10.06 -14.45 -6.24
CA LEU A 175 9.15 -15.57 -6.02
C LEU A 175 8.59 -16.17 -7.32
N SER A 176 8.54 -15.38 -8.40
CA SER A 176 7.87 -15.77 -9.64
C SER A 176 8.83 -16.14 -10.77
N LEU A 177 10.03 -15.56 -10.80
CA LEU A 177 11.00 -15.71 -11.89
C LEU A 177 12.36 -16.14 -11.34
N PRO A 178 12.96 -17.24 -11.83
CA PRO A 178 14.28 -17.72 -11.39
C PRO A 178 15.42 -16.91 -12.04
N LEU A 179 15.42 -15.59 -11.87
CA LEU A 179 16.42 -14.69 -12.43
C LEU A 179 17.60 -14.50 -11.47
N LYS A 180 18.82 -14.69 -11.96
CA LYS A 180 20.05 -14.39 -11.21
C LYS A 180 20.28 -12.88 -11.19
N THR A 181 20.54 -12.33 -9.99
CA THR A 181 20.71 -10.89 -9.72
C THR A 181 21.75 -10.18 -10.60
N GLN A 182 22.72 -10.93 -11.15
CA GLN A 182 23.83 -10.39 -11.95
C GLN A 182 23.54 -10.32 -13.46
N LYS A 183 22.40 -10.85 -13.93
CA LYS A 183 22.08 -10.83 -15.36
C LYS A 183 21.32 -9.55 -15.71
N ILE A 184 21.57 -9.00 -16.89
CA ILE A 184 20.86 -7.80 -17.40
C ILE A 184 19.33 -8.02 -17.43
N LYS A 185 18.89 -9.25 -17.70
CA LYS A 185 17.47 -9.64 -17.65
C LYS A 185 16.84 -9.40 -16.27
N TRP A 186 17.60 -9.58 -15.18
CA TRP A 186 17.13 -9.29 -13.83
C TRP A 186 16.95 -7.78 -13.64
N LEU A 187 17.93 -6.97 -14.06
CA LEU A 187 17.86 -5.50 -13.97
C LEU A 187 16.65 -4.95 -14.74
N ILE A 188 16.40 -5.43 -15.97
CA ILE A 188 15.23 -5.02 -16.75
C ILE A 188 13.94 -5.38 -16.01
N ALA A 189 13.83 -6.62 -15.51
CA ALA A 189 12.63 -7.09 -14.83
C ALA A 189 12.32 -6.29 -13.55
N VAL A 190 13.33 -6.02 -12.71
CA VAL A 190 13.12 -5.30 -11.44
C VAL A 190 12.90 -3.81 -11.62
N SER A 191 13.39 -3.21 -12.70
CA SER A 191 13.13 -1.79 -13.00
C SER A 191 11.78 -1.55 -13.64
N ALA A 192 11.26 -2.49 -14.45
CA ALA A 192 10.11 -2.28 -15.32
C ALA A 192 8.84 -1.80 -14.59
N LEU A 193 8.36 -2.52 -13.57
CA LEU A 193 7.11 -2.16 -12.91
C LEU A 193 7.22 -0.87 -12.09
N PRO A 194 8.24 -0.65 -11.23
CA PRO A 194 8.33 0.58 -10.45
C PRO A 194 8.47 1.84 -11.31
N THR A 195 9.26 1.79 -12.39
CA THR A 195 9.42 2.95 -13.28
C THR A 195 8.17 3.17 -14.13
N GLY A 196 7.59 2.10 -14.70
CA GLY A 196 6.33 2.18 -15.45
C GLY A 196 5.19 2.71 -14.59
N PHE A 197 5.11 2.29 -13.33
CA PHE A 197 4.12 2.79 -12.38
C PHE A 197 4.32 4.27 -12.07
N LEU A 198 5.55 4.73 -11.80
CA LEU A 198 5.84 6.16 -11.60
C LEU A 198 5.41 7.01 -12.81
N VAL A 199 5.74 6.56 -14.02
CA VAL A 199 5.34 7.23 -15.26
C VAL A 199 3.82 7.27 -15.38
N ALA A 200 3.14 6.15 -15.17
CA ALA A 200 1.67 6.08 -15.26
C ALA A 200 0.98 6.99 -14.23
N VAL A 201 1.44 7.00 -12.98
CA VAL A 201 0.93 7.86 -11.90
C VAL A 201 1.04 9.33 -12.30
N LYS A 202 2.20 9.74 -12.83
CA LYS A 202 2.46 11.14 -13.18
C LYS A 202 1.80 11.57 -14.50
N LEU A 203 1.68 10.67 -15.48
CA LEU A 203 0.87 10.91 -16.68
C LEU A 203 -0.60 11.12 -16.30
N PHE A 204 -1.14 10.33 -15.38
CA PHE A 204 -2.49 10.52 -14.88
C PHE A 204 -2.66 11.87 -14.17
N SER A 205 -1.65 12.31 -13.38
CA SER A 205 -1.66 13.65 -12.78
C SER A 205 -1.80 14.75 -13.84
N ILE A 206 -1.02 14.66 -14.92
CA ILE A 206 -1.07 15.62 -16.04
C ILE A 206 -2.44 15.61 -16.71
N ILE A 207 -2.97 14.43 -17.05
CA ILE A 207 -4.27 14.29 -17.73
C ILE A 207 -5.41 14.82 -16.85
N SER A 208 -5.31 14.65 -15.53
CA SER A 208 -6.31 15.09 -14.57
C SER A 208 -6.19 16.57 -14.18
N GLY A 209 -5.29 17.32 -14.84
CA GLY A 209 -5.04 18.73 -14.53
C GLY A 209 -4.52 18.96 -13.11
N ARG A 210 -3.84 17.96 -12.53
CA ARG A 210 -3.17 18.07 -11.22
C ARG A 210 -1.78 18.66 -11.40
N ASP A 211 -1.28 19.31 -10.36
CA ASP A 211 0.05 19.88 -10.33
C ASP A 211 1.13 18.83 -10.64
N PHE A 212 1.98 19.15 -11.62
CA PHE A 212 3.12 18.32 -11.99
C PHE A 212 4.42 18.95 -11.47
N ARG A 213 5.09 18.27 -10.55
CA ARG A 213 6.38 18.67 -10.01
C ARG A 213 7.46 17.67 -10.42
N LEU A 214 8.44 18.14 -11.21
CA LEU A 214 9.56 17.32 -11.65
C LEU A 214 10.41 16.81 -10.47
N GLN A 215 10.51 17.60 -9.39
CA GLN A 215 11.21 17.22 -8.16
C GLN A 215 10.68 15.90 -7.57
N ASP A 216 9.36 15.73 -7.51
CA ASP A 216 8.75 14.49 -6.98
C ASP A 216 9.12 13.28 -7.83
N VAL A 217 9.18 13.45 -9.16
CA VAL A 217 9.59 12.40 -10.11
C VAL A 217 11.03 11.99 -9.86
N ILE A 218 11.92 12.97 -9.70
CA ILE A 218 13.35 12.74 -9.42
C ILE A 218 13.50 12.00 -8.08
N ILE A 219 12.84 12.45 -7.02
CA ILE A 219 12.93 11.84 -5.69
C ILE A 219 12.40 10.40 -5.71
N ALA A 220 11.27 10.15 -6.37
CA ALA A 220 10.72 8.81 -6.54
C ALA A 220 11.68 7.90 -7.33
N ALA A 221 12.28 8.41 -8.41
CA ALA A 221 13.26 7.68 -9.21
C ALA A 221 14.53 7.34 -8.41
N VAL A 222 15.00 8.26 -7.56
CA VAL A 222 16.12 8.02 -6.62
C VAL A 222 15.75 6.92 -5.64
N GLY A 223 14.54 6.92 -5.08
CA GLY A 223 14.08 5.86 -4.17
C GLY A 223 14.08 4.46 -4.82
N ILE A 224 13.58 4.37 -6.06
CA ILE A 224 13.60 3.13 -6.85
C ILE A 224 15.05 2.69 -7.12
N ALA A 225 15.88 3.60 -7.61
CA ALA A 225 17.27 3.32 -7.97
C ALA A 225 18.09 2.86 -6.76
N ALA A 226 17.95 3.53 -5.61
CA ALA A 226 18.63 3.18 -4.37
C ALA A 226 18.36 1.73 -3.98
N VAL A 227 17.10 1.30 -3.99
CA VAL A 227 16.72 -0.08 -3.66
C VAL A 227 17.32 -1.09 -4.64
N ILE A 228 17.21 -0.83 -5.95
CA ILE A 228 17.74 -1.74 -6.97
C ILE A 228 19.26 -1.88 -6.84
N ILE A 229 19.97 -0.76 -6.68
CA ILE A 229 21.43 -0.73 -6.52
C ILE A 229 21.84 -1.47 -5.25
N THR A 230 21.19 -1.22 -4.11
CA THR A 230 21.50 -1.92 -2.86
C THR A 230 21.31 -3.43 -3.01
N VAL A 231 20.20 -3.87 -3.59
CA VAL A 231 19.94 -5.30 -3.80
C VAL A 231 20.95 -5.92 -4.76
N TYR A 232 21.33 -5.20 -5.82
CA TYR A 232 22.34 -5.64 -6.77
C TYR A 232 23.72 -5.82 -6.11
N ILE A 233 24.18 -4.82 -5.37
CA ILE A 233 25.47 -4.84 -4.65
C ILE A 233 25.51 -5.98 -3.64
N VAL A 234 24.47 -6.15 -2.82
CA VAL A 234 24.38 -7.26 -1.84
C VAL A 234 24.40 -8.61 -2.55
N GLY A 235 23.71 -8.73 -3.69
CA GLY A 235 23.75 -9.93 -4.53
C GLY A 235 25.15 -10.26 -5.05
N LEU A 236 25.92 -9.24 -5.44
CA LEU A 236 27.28 -9.37 -5.93
C LEU A 236 28.25 -9.86 -4.84
N PHE A 237 28.17 -9.31 -3.63
CA PHE A 237 28.97 -9.77 -2.49
C PHE A 237 28.67 -11.23 -2.11
N ARG A 238 27.38 -11.63 -2.09
CA ARG A 238 26.99 -13.01 -1.78
C ARG A 238 27.54 -14.01 -2.80
N PHE A 239 27.47 -13.67 -4.09
CA PHE A 239 28.01 -14.52 -5.15
C PHE A 239 29.53 -14.67 -5.08
N ARG A 240 30.26 -13.59 -4.78
CA ARG A 240 31.72 -13.64 -4.64
C ARG A 240 32.13 -14.55 -3.48
N ARG A 241 31.43 -14.46 -2.34
CA ARG A 241 31.69 -15.30 -1.16
C ARG A 241 31.48 -16.79 -1.44
N THR A 242 30.41 -17.16 -2.15
CA THR A 242 30.13 -18.56 -2.50
C THR A 242 31.14 -19.16 -3.47
N ARG A 243 31.75 -18.33 -4.34
CA ARG A 243 32.79 -18.80 -5.27
C ARG A 243 34.11 -19.06 -4.53
N VAL A 244 34.53 -18.13 -3.68
CA VAL A 244 35.74 -18.29 -2.84
C VAL A 244 35.67 -19.53 -1.94
N SER A 245 34.49 -19.87 -1.41
CA SER A 245 34.32 -21.10 -0.60
C SER A 245 34.21 -22.39 -1.40
N ALA A 246 33.99 -22.32 -2.72
CA ALA A 246 33.92 -23.50 -3.59
C ALA A 246 35.29 -23.84 -4.21
N ASP A 247 36.19 -22.86 -4.26
CA ASP A 247 37.56 -23.00 -4.79
C ASP A 247 38.61 -23.30 -3.68
N ALA A 248 38.18 -23.42 -2.42
CA ALA A 248 39.01 -23.71 -1.24
C ALA A 248 38.65 -25.09 -0.65
#